data_AF-A0A1G9RB69-F1
#
_entry.id   AF-A0A1G9RB69-F1
#
_cell.length_a   1.000
_cell.length_b   1.000
_cell.length_c   1.000
_cell.angle_alpha   90.00
_cell.angle_beta   90.00
_cell.angle_gamma   90.00
#
_symmetry.space_group_name_H-M   'P 1'
#
loop_
_entity.id
_entity.type
_entity.pdbx_description
1 polymer ?
#
loop_
_entity_poly.entity_id
_entity_poly.type
_entity_poly.pdbx_seq_one_letter_code
_entity_poly.pdbx_strand_id
1 'polypeptide(L)'
;MIYAKEFTIGQSSQRDKKSKDYFEWSIWIENGELDVSEIDYVEYLLHRTFKNRLRKVTDVSTGFKLNSKGWGEFRIEISIIKKNRETIQMAHWLVLRDSYRSAEGENDIPKVNPKKIYISHADVDTRTAQRLEFILTDLGMEVISANDLESEGSLQENIVSSINASDAIITINSGTENEWQNAEINIAKELSKTIIPMDSIIDSDINKADSNISSRLNLDESYGKTLKALGNQINKLKF
;
A
#
# COMPACT_ATOMS: atom_id res chain seq x y z
N MET A 1 -21.32 21.63 -4.25
CA MET A 1 -22.15 20.96 -3.24
C MET A 1 -21.20 20.53 -2.12
N ILE A 2 -21.22 21.23 -0.99
CA ILE A 2 -20.31 20.99 0.13
C ILE A 2 -20.96 19.91 0.97
N TYR A 3 -20.50 18.66 0.86
CA TYR A 3 -20.94 17.61 1.78
C TYR A 3 -20.34 17.93 3.15
N ALA A 4 -21.18 18.28 4.12
CA ALA A 4 -20.78 18.32 5.52
C ALA A 4 -20.25 16.94 5.89
N LYS A 5 -19.05 16.88 6.47
CA LYS A 5 -18.39 15.63 6.83
C LYS A 5 -19.06 15.11 8.11
N GLU A 6 -20.09 14.29 7.96
CA GLU A 6 -20.95 13.79 9.06
C GLU A 6 -20.17 13.16 10.23
N PHE A 7 -19.06 12.49 9.92
CA PHE A 7 -18.18 11.86 10.91
C PHE A 7 -16.71 12.10 10.56
N THR A 8 -15.86 12.13 11.60
CA THR A 8 -14.40 12.18 11.43
C THR A 8 -13.78 10.84 11.82
N ILE A 9 -12.66 10.48 11.19
CA ILE A 9 -11.93 9.26 11.50
C ILE A 9 -10.70 9.61 12.30
N GLY A 10 -10.60 9.07 13.51
CA GLY A 10 -9.41 9.16 14.33
C GLY A 10 -8.52 7.95 14.13
N GLN A 11 -7.20 8.14 14.21
CA GLN A 11 -6.24 7.06 14.22
C GLN A 11 -5.09 7.31 15.20
N SER A 12 -4.47 6.23 15.63
CA SER A 12 -3.21 6.26 16.37
C SER A 12 -2.32 5.11 15.95
N SER A 13 -1.01 5.32 15.96
CA SER A 13 -0.02 4.27 15.77
C SER A 13 1.17 4.47 16.71
N GLN A 14 1.73 3.36 17.18
CA GLN A 14 2.95 3.35 17.99
C GLN A 14 3.80 2.16 17.58
N ARG A 15 5.13 2.32 17.61
CA ARG A 15 6.02 1.21 17.28
C ARG A 15 5.88 0.09 18.32
N ASP A 16 5.77 -1.16 17.86
CA ASP A 16 5.69 -2.31 18.75
C ASP A 16 7.02 -2.49 19.49
N LYS A 17 6.96 -2.49 20.83
CA LYS A 17 8.14 -2.68 21.70
C LYS A 17 8.85 -4.01 21.47
N LYS A 18 8.13 -5.03 20.99
CA LYS A 18 8.66 -6.38 20.74
C LYS A 18 9.16 -6.58 19.32
N SER A 19 8.73 -5.74 18.37
CA SER A 19 9.05 -5.89 16.96
C SER A 19 9.26 -4.53 16.31
N LYS A 20 10.52 -4.22 15.97
CA LYS A 20 10.90 -2.94 15.36
C LYS A 20 10.20 -2.66 14.03
N ASP A 21 9.73 -3.68 13.33
CA ASP A 21 9.08 -3.54 12.00
C ASP A 21 7.56 -3.44 12.07
N TYR A 22 6.96 -3.52 13.26
CA TYR A 22 5.50 -3.49 13.42
C TYR A 22 5.08 -2.27 14.20
N PHE A 23 3.88 -1.80 13.89
CA PHE A 23 3.15 -0.79 14.64
C PHE A 23 1.91 -1.42 15.22
N GLU A 24 1.64 -1.10 16.47
CA GLU A 24 0.30 -1.22 17.03
C GLU A 24 -0.47 0.01 16.58
N TRP A 25 -1.65 -0.22 16.00
CA TRP A 25 -2.46 0.86 15.48
C TRP A 25 -3.92 0.72 15.90
N SER A 26 -4.61 1.85 15.90
CA SER A 26 -6.03 1.94 16.18
C SER A 26 -6.68 2.89 15.18
N ILE A 27 -7.93 2.58 14.84
CA ILE A 27 -8.82 3.46 14.09
C ILE A 27 -10.17 3.51 14.79
N TRP A 28 -10.81 4.67 14.83
CA TRP A 28 -12.11 4.87 15.47
C TRP A 28 -12.89 5.99 14.77
N ILE A 29 -14.19 6.06 15.06
CA ILE A 29 -15.03 7.17 14.66
C ILE A 29 -14.95 8.23 15.74
N GLU A 30 -14.54 9.44 15.37
CA GLU A 30 -14.64 10.63 16.21
C GLU A 30 -16.00 11.30 15.99
N ASN A 31 -16.57 11.83 17.08
CA ASN A 31 -17.81 12.59 17.04
C ASN A 31 -17.67 13.74 16.05
N GLY A 32 -18.44 13.70 14.97
CA GLY A 32 -18.64 14.81 14.05
C GLY A 32 -19.78 15.71 14.53
N GLU A 33 -20.57 16.24 13.60
CA GLU A 33 -21.80 16.98 13.91
C GLU A 33 -22.94 16.05 14.38
N LEU A 34 -22.85 14.75 14.07
CA LEU A 34 -23.81 13.72 14.48
C LEU A 34 -23.33 12.95 15.72
N ASP A 35 -24.29 12.57 16.56
CA ASP A 35 -24.04 11.72 17.72
C ASP A 35 -23.76 10.28 17.28
N VAL A 36 -22.61 9.75 17.69
CA VAL A 36 -22.24 8.33 17.48
C VAL A 36 -23.24 7.36 18.09
N SER A 37 -24.14 7.81 18.97
CA SER A 37 -25.26 7.03 19.49
C SER A 37 -26.27 6.60 18.42
N GLU A 38 -26.30 7.26 17.25
CA GLU A 38 -27.15 6.88 16.11
C GLU A 38 -26.59 5.70 15.29
N ILE A 39 -25.30 5.38 15.49
CA ILE A 39 -24.62 4.29 14.82
C ILE A 39 -25.02 2.95 15.49
N ASP A 40 -25.40 1.97 14.68
CA ASP A 40 -25.62 0.59 15.12
C ASP A 40 -24.29 -0.17 15.18
N TYR A 41 -23.52 -0.13 14.10
CA TYR A 41 -22.17 -0.70 14.05
C TYR A 41 -21.33 -0.10 12.93
N VAL A 42 -20.02 -0.34 13.01
CA VAL A 42 -19.05 0.03 11.97
C VAL A 42 -18.38 -1.22 11.44
N GLU A 43 -18.24 -1.30 10.12
CA GLU A 43 -17.45 -2.32 9.45
C GLU A 43 -16.18 -1.72 8.85
N TYR A 44 -15.06 -2.33 9.17
CA TYR A 44 -13.75 -1.99 8.63
C TYR A 44 -13.30 -3.11 7.69
N LEU A 45 -13.10 -2.79 6.41
CA LEU A 45 -12.47 -3.70 5.47
C LEU A 45 -10.96 -3.44 5.45
N LEU A 46 -10.21 -4.39 5.98
CA LEU A 46 -8.76 -4.34 6.04
C LEU A 46 -8.10 -4.88 4.75
N HIS A 47 -6.82 -4.60 4.63
CA HIS A 47 -5.95 -5.11 3.57
C HIS A 47 -5.99 -6.65 3.45
N ARG A 48 -5.70 -7.18 2.27
CA ARG A 48 -5.86 -8.60 1.91
C ARG A 48 -5.07 -9.56 2.80
N THR A 49 -3.95 -9.10 3.33
CA THR A 49 -3.05 -9.85 4.21
C THR A 49 -3.61 -10.09 5.62
N PHE A 50 -4.65 -9.38 6.05
CA PHE A 50 -5.24 -9.60 7.38
C PHE A 50 -6.17 -10.82 7.36
N LYS A 51 -5.97 -11.74 8.31
CA LYS A 51 -6.99 -12.77 8.60
C LYS A 51 -8.27 -12.10 9.08
N ASN A 52 -9.42 -12.53 8.58
CA ASN A 52 -10.73 -11.90 8.79
C ASN A 52 -10.69 -10.41 8.43
N ARG A 53 -10.64 -10.11 7.13
CA ARG A 53 -10.46 -8.74 6.62
C ARG A 53 -11.59 -7.80 6.99
N LEU A 54 -12.83 -8.30 6.98
CA LEU A 54 -14.00 -7.54 7.38
C LEU A 54 -14.16 -7.62 8.90
N ARG A 55 -14.07 -6.49 9.58
CA ARG A 55 -14.16 -6.38 11.04
C ARG A 55 -15.36 -5.53 11.41
N LYS A 56 -16.32 -6.14 12.10
CA LYS A 56 -17.49 -5.46 12.64
C LYS A 56 -17.22 -5.04 14.09
N VAL A 57 -17.47 -3.79 14.42
CA VAL A 57 -17.38 -3.23 15.78
C VAL A 57 -18.71 -2.60 16.16
N THR A 58 -19.23 -2.95 17.33
CA THR A 58 -20.55 -2.50 17.83
C THR A 58 -20.44 -1.64 19.10
N ASP A 59 -19.24 -1.49 19.65
CA ASP A 59 -19.02 -0.81 20.93
C ASP A 59 -18.91 0.71 20.76
N VAL A 60 -20.03 1.39 20.97
CA VAL A 60 -20.14 2.85 20.91
C VAL A 60 -19.30 3.55 21.98
N SER A 61 -19.04 2.93 23.14
CA SER A 61 -18.30 3.56 24.24
C SER A 61 -16.84 3.84 23.89
N THR A 62 -16.32 3.13 22.89
CA THR A 62 -14.97 3.29 22.37
C THR A 62 -14.91 4.16 21.11
N GLY A 63 -16.04 4.68 20.63
CA GLY A 63 -16.14 5.29 19.29
C GLY A 63 -15.95 4.23 18.19
N PHE A 64 -16.42 3.00 18.43
CA PHE A 64 -16.25 1.86 17.51
C PHE A 64 -14.78 1.54 17.20
N LYS A 65 -13.90 1.70 18.19
CA LYS A 65 -12.46 1.55 18.00
C LYS A 65 -12.05 0.14 17.61
N LEU A 66 -11.34 0.02 16.49
CA LEU A 66 -10.63 -1.18 16.08
C LEU A 66 -9.15 -1.06 16.44
N ASN A 67 -8.60 -2.08 17.11
CA ASN A 67 -7.18 -2.19 17.44
C ASN A 67 -6.56 -3.35 16.67
N SER A 68 -5.35 -3.16 16.12
CA SER A 68 -4.64 -4.20 15.39
C SER A 68 -3.14 -3.91 15.30
N LYS A 69 -2.39 -4.76 14.60
CA LYS A 69 -0.97 -4.60 14.34
C LYS A 69 -0.66 -4.77 12.87
N GLY A 70 0.28 -3.99 12.35
CA GLY A 70 0.68 -4.04 10.95
C GLY A 70 2.03 -3.38 10.73
N TRP A 71 2.64 -3.68 9.59
CA TRP A 71 3.96 -3.16 9.20
C TRP A 71 3.86 -2.11 8.08
N GLY A 72 2.75 -2.09 7.34
CA GLY A 72 2.53 -1.20 6.19
C GLY A 72 1.33 -0.30 6.41
N GLU A 73 1.41 0.88 5.80
CA GLU A 73 0.28 1.79 5.61
C GLU A 73 -0.63 1.23 4.50
N PHE A 74 -1.94 1.44 4.61
CA PHE A 74 -2.90 0.96 3.61
C PHE A 74 -4.23 1.70 3.73
N ARG A 75 -5.05 1.61 2.67
CA ARG A 75 -6.42 2.13 2.67
C ARG A 75 -7.36 1.19 3.43
N ILE A 76 -8.09 1.73 4.40
CA ILE A 76 -9.18 1.05 5.10
C ILE A 76 -10.50 1.59 4.53
N GLU A 77 -11.36 0.70 4.06
CA GLU A 77 -12.74 1.06 3.74
C GLU A 77 -13.60 0.93 5.00
N ILE A 78 -14.42 1.94 5.26
CA ILE A 78 -15.20 2.08 6.49
C ILE A 78 -16.66 2.22 6.10
N SER A 79 -17.50 1.31 6.58
CA SER A 79 -18.96 1.42 6.44
C SER A 79 -19.56 1.68 7.81
N ILE A 80 -20.20 2.83 7.97
CA ILE A 80 -20.93 3.20 9.19
C ILE A 80 -22.41 2.87 8.95
N ILE A 81 -22.94 1.92 9.72
CA ILE A 81 -24.33 1.49 9.63
C ILE A 81 -25.10 2.17 10.77
N LYS A 82 -26.04 3.05 10.42
CA LYS A 82 -26.92 3.72 11.37
C LYS A 82 -28.07 2.81 11.80
N LYS A 83 -28.68 3.09 12.96
CA LYS A 83 -29.84 2.36 13.50
C LYS A 83 -31.07 2.41 12.58
N ASN A 84 -31.19 3.46 11.75
CA ASN A 84 -32.23 3.59 10.71
C ASN A 84 -31.92 2.75 9.44
N ARG A 85 -30.83 1.97 9.43
CA ARG A 85 -30.29 1.18 8.31
C ARG A 85 -29.67 1.97 7.16
N GLU A 86 -29.50 3.28 7.32
CA GLU A 86 -28.69 4.06 6.40
C GLU A 86 -27.21 3.64 6.54
N THR A 87 -26.50 3.63 5.41
CA THR A 87 -25.07 3.27 5.36
C THR A 87 -24.27 4.42 4.81
N ILE A 88 -23.25 4.84 5.53
CA ILE A 88 -22.28 5.85 5.07
C ILE A 88 -20.98 5.13 4.77
N GLN A 89 -20.47 5.36 3.56
CA GLN A 89 -19.18 4.83 3.13
C GLN A 89 -18.09 5.90 3.21
N MET A 90 -16.97 5.52 3.82
CA MET A 90 -15.79 6.36 3.97
C MET A 90 -14.54 5.52 3.66
N ALA A 91 -13.44 6.19 3.40
CA ALA A 91 -12.14 5.56 3.31
C ALA A 91 -11.11 6.37 4.08
N HIS A 92 -10.15 5.66 4.66
CA HIS A 92 -9.08 6.26 5.46
C HIS A 92 -7.74 5.62 5.11
N TRP A 93 -6.72 6.43 4.87
CA TRP A 93 -5.35 5.94 4.70
C TRP A 93 -4.69 5.79 6.07
N LEU A 94 -4.36 4.56 6.47
CA LEU A 94 -3.73 4.28 7.75
C LEU A 94 -2.27 4.72 7.72
N VAL A 95 -1.93 5.76 8.49
CA VAL A 95 -0.55 6.24 8.65
C VAL A 95 0.14 5.56 9.83
N LEU A 96 1.35 5.04 9.63
CA LEU A 96 2.12 4.32 10.65
C LEU A 96 3.39 5.09 10.99
N ARG A 97 3.36 5.76 12.16
CA ARG A 97 4.48 6.56 12.67
C ARG A 97 4.63 6.29 14.16
N ASP A 98 5.80 6.59 14.70
CA ASP A 98 6.05 6.35 16.12
C ASP A 98 5.30 7.38 16.97
N SER A 99 4.53 6.90 17.94
CA SER A 99 3.69 7.73 18.83
C SER A 99 2.77 8.71 18.10
N TYR A 100 2.22 8.32 16.95
CA TYR A 100 1.33 9.14 16.15
C TYR A 100 -0.12 9.01 16.63
N ARG A 101 -0.81 10.14 16.67
CA ARG A 101 -2.24 10.22 16.90
C ARG A 101 -2.79 11.42 16.13
N SER A 102 -3.74 11.18 15.24
CA SER A 102 -4.53 12.26 14.67
C SER A 102 -5.66 12.54 15.65
N ALA A 103 -5.56 13.63 16.42
CA ALA A 103 -6.66 14.14 17.22
C ALA A 103 -7.01 15.51 16.67
N GLU A 104 -8.26 15.66 16.25
CA GLU A 104 -8.89 16.91 15.78
C GLU A 104 -8.30 17.54 14.50
N GLY A 105 -9.16 17.68 13.48
CA GLY A 105 -9.10 18.83 12.57
C GLY A 105 -7.93 18.93 11.59
N GLU A 106 -6.93 18.04 11.59
CA GLU A 106 -5.98 17.95 10.49
C GLU A 106 -6.70 17.36 9.26
N ASN A 107 -7.31 18.26 8.49
CA ASN A 107 -7.61 18.06 7.07
C ASN A 107 -6.35 17.92 6.21
N ASP A 108 -5.18 17.78 6.82
CA ASP A 108 -4.09 17.03 6.24
C ASP A 108 -4.45 15.53 6.31
N ILE A 109 -5.45 15.12 5.50
CA ILE A 109 -5.12 13.99 4.64
C ILE A 109 -3.92 14.56 3.90
N PRO A 110 -2.66 14.15 4.18
CA PRO A 110 -1.61 14.55 3.27
C PRO A 110 -2.19 14.16 1.91
N LYS A 111 -2.15 15.03 0.90
CA LYS A 111 -2.16 14.50 -0.46
C LYS A 111 -0.92 13.63 -0.50
N VAL A 112 -1.06 12.38 -0.03
CA VAL A 112 -0.11 11.31 -0.18
C VAL A 112 -0.18 11.15 -1.67
N ASN A 113 0.67 11.90 -2.37
CA ASN A 113 0.88 11.69 -3.77
C ASN A 113 1.38 10.25 -3.79
N PRO A 114 0.53 9.29 -4.23
CA PRO A 114 0.90 7.89 -4.15
C PRO A 114 2.23 7.76 -4.87
N LYS A 115 3.20 7.14 -4.22
CA LYS A 115 4.54 7.04 -4.80
C LYS A 115 4.40 6.32 -6.15
N LYS A 116 4.89 6.96 -7.21
CA LYS A 116 4.80 6.46 -8.58
C LYS A 116 5.99 5.54 -8.83
N ILE A 117 5.74 4.28 -9.12
CA ILE A 117 6.79 3.28 -9.36
C ILE A 117 6.71 2.84 -10.81
N TYR A 118 7.82 2.97 -11.54
CA TYR A 118 7.95 2.39 -12.87
C TYR A 118 8.44 0.94 -12.76
N ILE A 119 7.80 0.00 -13.44
CA ILE A 119 8.29 -1.39 -13.52
C ILE A 119 8.90 -1.63 -14.88
N SER A 120 10.20 -1.90 -14.90
CA SER A 120 10.97 -2.29 -16.08
C SER A 120 11.16 -3.81 -16.11
N HIS A 121 10.65 -4.45 -17.14
CA HIS A 121 10.67 -5.91 -17.28
C HIS A 121 10.76 -6.34 -18.75
N ALA A 122 11.31 -7.54 -19.00
CA ALA A 122 11.24 -8.18 -20.30
C ALA A 122 9.86 -8.85 -20.52
N ASP A 123 9.51 -9.17 -21.77
CA ASP A 123 8.24 -9.84 -22.09
C ASP A 123 8.06 -11.17 -21.33
N VAL A 124 9.16 -11.90 -21.13
CA VAL A 124 9.17 -13.16 -20.36
C VAL A 124 8.80 -12.97 -18.89
N ASP A 125 8.97 -11.76 -18.37
CA ASP A 125 8.74 -11.38 -16.97
C ASP A 125 7.36 -10.75 -16.71
N THR A 126 6.50 -10.66 -17.72
CA THR A 126 5.17 -10.04 -17.63
C THR A 126 4.35 -10.57 -16.44
N ARG A 127 4.40 -11.87 -16.15
CA ARG A 127 3.66 -12.45 -15.01
C ARG A 127 4.21 -12.01 -13.66
N THR A 128 5.52 -11.85 -13.56
CA THR A 128 6.20 -11.36 -12.35
C THR A 128 5.90 -9.87 -12.17
N ALA A 129 5.96 -9.10 -13.25
CA ALA A 129 5.60 -7.69 -13.28
C ALA A 129 4.16 -7.43 -12.83
N GLN A 130 3.18 -8.15 -13.36
CA GLN A 130 1.76 -8.02 -12.95
C GLN A 130 1.54 -8.34 -11.47
N ARG A 131 2.27 -9.33 -10.92
CA ARG A 131 2.18 -9.65 -9.50
C ARG A 131 2.80 -8.54 -8.64
N LEU A 132 3.93 -8.02 -9.07
CA LEU A 132 4.60 -6.90 -8.41
C LEU A 132 3.73 -5.64 -8.45
N GLU A 133 3.13 -5.33 -9.60
CA GLU A 133 2.17 -4.25 -9.77
C GLU A 133 1.04 -4.37 -8.77
N PHE A 134 0.37 -5.54 -8.73
CA PHE A 134 -0.71 -5.80 -7.79
C PHE A 134 -0.27 -5.58 -6.32
N ILE A 135 0.94 -6.02 -5.97
CA ILE A 135 1.55 -5.83 -4.66
C ILE A 135 1.78 -4.35 -4.34
N LEU A 136 2.36 -3.60 -5.27
CA LEU A 136 2.67 -2.18 -5.10
C LEU A 136 1.39 -1.35 -4.97
N THR A 137 0.36 -1.67 -5.77
CA THR A 137 -0.95 -1.04 -5.68
C THR A 137 -1.64 -1.33 -4.35
N ASP A 138 -1.55 -2.56 -3.81
CA ASP A 138 -2.09 -2.91 -2.48
C ASP A 138 -1.41 -2.10 -1.35
N LEU A 139 -0.13 -1.75 -1.56
CA LEU A 139 0.65 -0.84 -0.72
C LEU A 139 0.38 0.65 -0.98
N GLY A 140 -0.57 0.99 -1.85
CA GLY A 140 -0.98 2.36 -2.20
C GLY A 140 0.00 3.13 -3.06
N MET A 141 0.87 2.44 -3.78
CA MET A 141 1.66 3.03 -4.85
C MET A 141 0.88 3.09 -6.15
N GLU A 142 1.19 4.10 -6.96
CA GLU A 142 0.75 4.16 -8.34
C GLU A 142 1.80 3.48 -9.20
N VAL A 143 1.42 2.48 -9.98
CA VAL A 143 2.36 1.75 -10.82
C VAL A 143 2.21 2.24 -12.25
N ILE A 144 3.35 2.48 -12.90
CA ILE A 144 3.42 2.87 -14.30
C ILE A 144 4.18 1.77 -15.04
N SER A 145 3.54 1.13 -16.02
CA SER A 145 4.17 0.16 -16.92
C SER A 145 4.40 0.75 -18.31
N ALA A 146 5.37 0.19 -19.04
CA ALA A 146 5.50 0.43 -20.48
C ALA A 146 4.24 0.03 -21.27
N ASN A 147 3.38 -0.83 -20.70
CA ASN A 147 2.11 -1.23 -21.32
C ASN A 147 0.98 -0.20 -21.14
N ASP A 148 1.13 0.76 -20.24
CA ASP A 148 0.09 1.76 -19.91
C ASP A 148 0.17 3.02 -20.78
N LEU A 149 1.03 3.02 -21.80
CA LEU A 149 1.31 4.20 -22.61
C LEU A 149 0.16 4.50 -23.59
N GLU A 150 -0.47 5.65 -23.43
CA GLU A 150 -1.44 6.18 -24.40
C GLU A 150 -0.76 6.47 -25.75
N SER A 151 -1.50 6.24 -26.84
CA SER A 151 -0.99 6.15 -28.22
C SER A 151 -0.59 7.49 -28.88
N GLU A 152 -0.37 8.55 -28.10
CA GLU A 152 0.09 9.84 -28.63
C GLU A 152 1.61 9.97 -28.40
N GLY A 153 2.38 10.02 -29.50
CA GLY A 153 3.84 10.22 -29.46
C GLY A 153 4.67 8.98 -29.81
N SER A 154 6.01 9.13 -29.81
CA SER A 154 6.91 7.99 -30.01
C SER A 154 7.02 7.15 -28.74
N LEU A 155 7.14 5.83 -28.90
CA LEU A 155 7.30 4.87 -27.80
C LEU A 155 8.43 5.29 -26.82
N GLN A 156 9.53 5.83 -27.36
CA GLN A 156 10.68 6.29 -26.60
C GLN A 156 10.37 7.53 -25.75
N GLU A 157 9.67 8.53 -26.28
CA GLU A 157 9.26 9.72 -25.52
C GLU A 157 8.31 9.35 -24.38
N ASN A 158 7.41 8.42 -24.64
CA ASN A 158 6.44 7.94 -23.67
C ASN A 158 7.12 7.23 -22.48
N ILE A 159 8.16 6.44 -22.75
CA ILE A 159 8.96 5.78 -21.69
C ILE A 159 9.75 6.79 -20.88
N VAL A 160 10.43 7.74 -21.55
CA VAL A 160 11.18 8.79 -20.86
C VAL A 160 10.24 9.59 -19.96
N SER A 161 9.05 9.94 -20.44
CA SER A 161 8.02 10.64 -19.67
C SER A 161 7.56 9.82 -18.45
N SER A 162 7.26 8.54 -18.65
CA SER A 162 6.84 7.62 -17.58
C SER A 162 7.91 7.42 -16.51
N ILE A 163 9.16 7.20 -16.91
CA ILE A 163 10.29 7.09 -15.98
C ILE A 163 10.48 8.42 -15.24
N ASN A 164 10.40 9.56 -15.94
CA ASN A 164 10.53 10.86 -15.32
C ASN A 164 9.40 11.17 -14.31
N ALA A 165 8.18 10.73 -14.59
CA ALA A 165 7.03 10.88 -13.69
C ALA A 165 7.10 9.95 -12.47
N SER A 166 7.92 8.89 -12.50
CA SER A 166 8.10 7.96 -11.38
C SER A 166 9.05 8.50 -10.30
N ASP A 167 8.81 8.13 -9.04
CA ASP A 167 9.72 8.34 -7.91
C ASP A 167 10.89 7.34 -7.95
N ALA A 168 10.63 6.13 -8.42
CA ALA A 168 11.61 5.05 -8.52
C ALA A 168 11.28 4.06 -9.64
N ILE A 169 12.28 3.29 -10.03
CA ILE A 169 12.16 2.20 -11.00
C ILE A 169 12.52 0.87 -10.33
N ILE A 170 11.68 -0.14 -10.52
CA ILE A 170 11.97 -1.53 -10.15
C ILE A 170 12.29 -2.31 -11.42
N THR A 171 13.45 -2.98 -11.43
CA THR A 171 13.90 -3.79 -12.57
C THR A 171 13.73 -5.28 -12.28
N ILE A 172 13.03 -6.00 -13.15
CA ILE A 172 12.86 -7.46 -13.04
C ILE A 172 13.79 -8.12 -14.06
N ASN A 173 14.82 -8.82 -13.59
CA ASN A 173 15.85 -9.38 -14.46
C ASN A 173 15.91 -10.90 -14.29
N SER A 174 15.06 -11.65 -15.01
CA SER A 174 15.04 -13.12 -14.94
C SER A 174 16.18 -13.83 -15.68
N GLY A 175 17.22 -13.09 -16.10
CA GLY A 175 18.41 -13.64 -16.74
C GLY A 175 18.43 -13.57 -18.27
N THR A 176 17.44 -12.93 -18.89
CA THR A 176 17.48 -12.56 -20.31
C THR A 176 17.49 -11.04 -20.43
N GLU A 177 18.69 -10.46 -20.44
CA GLU A 177 18.84 -9.03 -20.71
C GLU A 177 18.28 -8.71 -22.10
N ASN A 178 17.31 -7.81 -22.16
CA ASN A 178 16.83 -7.24 -23.41
C ASN A 178 17.45 -5.84 -23.57
N GLU A 179 17.94 -5.51 -24.77
CA GLU A 179 18.45 -4.17 -25.13
C GLU A 179 17.49 -3.06 -24.70
N TRP A 180 16.19 -3.35 -24.78
CA TRP A 180 15.12 -2.48 -24.34
C TRP A 180 15.17 -2.14 -22.85
N GLN A 181 15.32 -3.16 -22.00
CA GLN A 181 15.40 -2.98 -20.56
C GLN A 181 16.67 -2.20 -20.17
N ASN A 182 17.78 -2.45 -20.86
CA ASN A 182 19.01 -1.70 -20.67
C ASN A 182 18.84 -0.22 -21.06
N ALA A 183 18.06 0.08 -22.10
CA ALA A 183 17.73 1.45 -22.46
C ALA A 183 16.91 2.15 -21.35
N GLU A 184 15.88 1.50 -20.79
CA GLU A 184 15.09 2.02 -19.67
C GLU A 184 15.96 2.28 -18.42
N ILE A 185 16.85 1.35 -18.09
CA ILE A 185 17.79 1.50 -16.97
C ILE A 185 18.73 2.68 -17.20
N ASN A 186 19.24 2.88 -18.42
CA ASN A 186 20.12 3.99 -18.74
C ASN A 186 19.37 5.33 -18.68
N ILE A 187 18.15 5.41 -19.19
CA ILE A 187 17.28 6.58 -19.04
C ILE A 187 17.06 6.91 -17.56
N ALA A 188 16.77 5.90 -16.74
CA ALA A 188 16.60 6.10 -15.31
C ALA A 188 17.87 6.64 -14.62
N LYS A 189 19.06 6.17 -15.02
CA LYS A 189 20.34 6.69 -14.53
C LYS A 189 20.55 8.15 -14.95
N GLU A 190 20.26 8.48 -16.20
CA GLU A 190 20.36 9.85 -16.72
C GLU A 190 19.42 10.81 -15.98
N LEU A 191 18.21 10.35 -15.66
CA LEU A 191 17.21 11.07 -14.87
C LEU A 191 17.48 11.02 -13.35
N SER A 192 18.59 10.44 -12.91
CA SER A 192 18.96 10.29 -11.49
C SER A 192 17.87 9.62 -10.65
N LYS A 193 17.13 8.67 -11.23
CA LYS A 193 16.09 7.91 -10.55
C LYS A 193 16.69 6.81 -9.69
N THR A 194 15.99 6.47 -8.61
CA THR A 194 16.35 5.33 -7.76
C THR A 194 16.02 4.04 -8.48
N ILE A 195 17.04 3.21 -8.72
CA ILE A 195 16.90 1.89 -9.38
C ILE A 195 16.94 0.80 -8.32
N ILE A 196 15.91 -0.04 -8.29
CA ILE A 196 15.73 -1.12 -7.32
C ILE A 196 15.66 -2.44 -8.09
N PRO A 197 16.73 -3.25 -8.09
CA PRO A 197 16.68 -4.59 -8.67
C PRO A 197 15.68 -5.47 -7.91
N MET A 198 14.80 -6.17 -8.60
CA MET A 198 13.84 -7.10 -7.97
C MET A 198 14.57 -8.19 -7.16
N ASP A 199 15.75 -8.62 -7.62
CA ASP A 199 16.57 -9.58 -6.89
C ASP A 199 16.99 -9.04 -5.53
N SER A 200 17.25 -7.73 -5.42
CA SER A 200 17.57 -7.09 -4.12
C SER A 200 16.41 -7.12 -3.14
N ILE A 201 15.17 -7.27 -3.63
CA ILE A 201 13.95 -7.41 -2.83
C ILE A 201 13.80 -8.87 -2.38
N ILE A 202 14.03 -9.82 -3.29
CA ILE A 202 13.83 -11.27 -3.05
C ILE A 202 14.97 -11.87 -2.19
N ASP A 203 16.22 -11.43 -2.36
CA ASP A 203 17.39 -12.00 -1.68
C ASP A 203 17.45 -11.72 -0.18
N SER A 204 16.74 -10.71 0.33
CA SER A 204 16.91 -10.30 1.71
C SER A 204 16.27 -11.22 2.76
N ASP A 205 15.26 -12.03 2.39
CA ASP A 205 14.56 -12.92 3.34
C ASP A 205 14.17 -14.32 2.80
N ILE A 206 14.13 -14.56 1.48
CA ILE A 206 13.59 -15.81 0.93
C ILE A 206 14.65 -16.92 0.81
N ASN A 207 15.91 -16.57 0.53
CA ASN A 207 16.98 -17.54 0.30
C ASN A 207 17.56 -18.21 1.56
N LYS A 208 17.04 -17.89 2.76
CA LYS A 208 17.38 -18.63 3.99
C LYS A 208 16.38 -19.73 4.37
N ALA A 209 15.21 -19.80 3.73
CA ALA A 209 14.13 -20.67 4.22
C ALA A 209 13.85 -21.92 3.36
N ASP A 210 14.00 -21.91 2.03
CA ASP A 210 13.35 -22.94 1.21
C ASP A 210 14.28 -23.65 0.23
N SER A 211 14.98 -24.68 0.71
CA SER A 211 15.57 -25.74 -0.12
C SER A 211 14.62 -26.94 -0.32
N ASN A 212 13.35 -26.86 0.09
CA ASN A 212 12.40 -27.95 -0.08
C ASN A 212 10.99 -27.44 -0.45
N ILE A 213 10.74 -27.34 -1.76
CA ILE A 213 9.43 -27.03 -2.33
C ILE A 213 8.59 -28.31 -2.37
N SER A 214 7.52 -28.36 -1.60
CA SER A 214 6.29 -29.03 -2.05
C SER A 214 5.05 -28.53 -1.30
N SER A 215 3.97 -28.38 -2.08
CA SER A 215 2.57 -28.15 -1.72
C SER A 215 2.03 -26.71 -1.68
N ARG A 216 0.88 -26.57 -2.34
CA ARG A 216 0.11 -25.36 -2.69
C ARG A 216 -0.53 -24.62 -1.48
N LEU A 217 0.03 -24.78 -0.29
CA LEU A 217 -0.43 -24.12 0.95
C LEU A 217 0.40 -22.87 1.32
N ASN A 218 1.52 -22.63 0.64
CA ASN A 218 2.48 -21.57 1.01
C ASN A 218 2.33 -20.25 0.23
N LEU A 219 1.32 -20.09 -0.64
CA LEU A 219 1.17 -18.85 -1.42
C LEU A 219 0.87 -17.63 -0.54
N ASP A 220 -0.01 -17.76 0.46
CA ASP A 220 -0.38 -16.63 1.33
C ASP A 220 0.76 -16.23 2.27
N GLU A 221 1.54 -17.20 2.75
CA GLU A 221 2.64 -16.92 3.67
C GLU A 221 3.88 -16.38 2.93
N SER A 222 4.17 -16.89 1.73
CA SER A 222 5.18 -16.34 0.82
C SER A 222 4.79 -14.94 0.37
N TYR A 223 3.54 -14.71 -0.03
CA TYR A 223 3.03 -13.40 -0.44
C TYR A 223 3.12 -12.36 0.68
N GLY A 224 2.70 -12.70 1.89
CA GLY A 224 2.82 -11.81 3.06
C GLY A 224 4.27 -11.48 3.43
N LYS A 225 5.19 -12.45 3.31
CA LYS A 225 6.63 -12.22 3.52
C LYS A 225 7.23 -11.32 2.44
N THR A 226 6.94 -11.57 1.17
CA THR A 226 7.38 -10.73 0.04
C THR A 226 6.84 -9.32 0.17
N LEU A 227 5.56 -9.15 0.50
CA LEU A 227 4.95 -7.85 0.78
C LEU A 227 5.65 -7.11 1.91
N LYS A 228 5.95 -7.80 3.02
CA LYS A 228 6.66 -7.21 4.16
C LYS A 228 8.09 -6.79 3.78
N ALA A 229 8.83 -7.64 3.09
CA ALA A 229 10.20 -7.34 2.66
C ALA A 229 10.23 -6.13 1.71
N LEU A 230 9.31 -6.12 0.74
CA LEU A 230 9.18 -5.04 -0.23
C LEU A 230 8.72 -3.74 0.42
N GLY A 231 7.68 -3.77 1.28
CA GLY A 231 7.26 -2.59 2.04
C GLY A 231 8.35 -2.05 2.96
N ASN A 232 9.13 -2.93 3.60
CA ASN A 232 10.28 -2.53 4.41
C ASN A 232 11.40 -1.87 3.59
N GLN A 233 11.69 -2.37 2.39
CA GLN A 233 12.68 -1.75 1.52
C GLN A 233 12.18 -0.41 0.99
N ILE A 234 10.94 -0.34 0.53
CA ILE A 234 10.33 0.89 0.02
C ILE A 234 10.26 1.96 1.12
N ASN A 235 9.91 1.60 2.35
CA ASN A 235 9.93 2.52 3.49
C ASN A 235 11.33 3.00 3.89
N LYS A 236 12.39 2.26 3.54
CA LYS A 236 13.79 2.68 3.79
C LYS A 236 14.33 3.60 2.70
N LEU A 237 13.72 3.63 1.53
CA LEU A 237 14.10 4.53 0.46
C LEU A 237 13.68 5.95 0.87
N LYS A 238 14.69 6.74 1.25
CA LYS A 238 14.53 8.18 1.46
C LYS A 238 14.39 8.83 0.09
N PHE A 239 13.15 8.99 -0.35
CA PHE A 239 12.80 9.83 -1.49
C PHE A 239 12.58 11.25 -1.01
#